data_AF-A0A8J7MX79-F1
#
_entry.id   AF-A0A8J7MX79-F1
#
_cell.length_a   1.000
_cell.length_b   1.000
_cell.length_c   1.000
_cell.angle_alpha   90.00
_cell.angle_beta   90.00
_cell.angle_gamma   90.00
#
_symmetry.space_group_name_H-M   'P 1'
#
loop_
_entity.id
_entity.type
_entity.pdbx_description
1 polymer ?
#
loop_
_entity_poly.entity_id
_entity_poly.type
_entity_poly.pdbx_seq_one_letter_code
_entity_poly.pdbx_strand_id
1 'polypeptide(L)'
;MFKKLLLLVLFVAPLSLCAQKFAHFDYGTIMQAMPEFKTAQASIEALGKQYQSEIEGMQKELQTKAEKYQKEDTDATPANIRERHQQELQDMYQRLQQAQQDNSEKFQQEQQKKMQPIMQKVMNVVNTVAQEGGYV
;
A
#
# COMPACT_ATOMS: atom_id res chain seq x y z
N MET A 1 -26.33 -40.29 59.08
CA MET A 1 -25.70 -40.67 57.79
C MET A 1 -26.00 -39.68 56.64
N PHE A 2 -26.57 -38.50 56.92
CA PHE A 2 -26.92 -37.47 55.91
C PHE A 2 -25.76 -36.54 55.49
N LYS A 3 -24.64 -36.50 56.23
CA LYS A 3 -23.48 -35.66 55.89
C LYS A 3 -22.62 -36.20 54.75
N LYS A 4 -22.73 -37.50 54.43
CA LYS A 4 -21.98 -38.13 53.32
C LYS A 4 -22.69 -38.00 51.96
N LEU A 5 -23.98 -37.64 51.95
CA LEU A 5 -24.76 -37.49 50.72
C LEU A 5 -24.64 -36.08 50.11
N LEU A 6 -24.35 -35.07 50.94
CA LEU A 6 -24.23 -33.68 50.52
C LEU A 6 -22.88 -33.37 49.84
N LEU A 7 -21.87 -34.22 50.09
CA LEU A 7 -20.52 -34.12 49.50
C LEU A 7 -20.43 -34.78 48.11
N LEU A 8 -21.42 -35.60 47.73
CA LEU A 8 -21.47 -36.26 46.42
C LEU A 8 -22.11 -35.38 45.34
N VAL A 9 -22.93 -34.40 45.73
CA VAL A 9 -23.63 -33.49 44.79
C VAL A 9 -22.69 -32.38 44.27
N LEU A 10 -21.57 -32.13 44.93
CA LEU A 10 -20.57 -31.14 44.47
C LEU A 10 -19.67 -31.66 43.32
N PHE A 11 -19.77 -32.95 42.97
CA PHE A 11 -18.92 -33.55 41.92
C PHE A 11 -19.57 -33.55 40.52
N VAL A 12 -20.78 -33.01 40.39
CA VAL A 12 -21.47 -32.83 39.10
C VAL A 12 -21.55 -31.33 38.78
N ALA A 13 -20.45 -30.61 38.96
CA ALA A 13 -20.26 -29.40 38.18
C ALA A 13 -20.06 -29.86 36.72
N PRO A 14 -20.91 -29.43 35.76
CA PRO A 14 -20.58 -29.68 34.37
C PRO A 14 -19.25 -28.97 34.12
N LEU A 15 -18.21 -29.75 33.85
CA LEU A 15 -16.96 -29.27 33.26
C LEU A 15 -17.23 -28.83 31.81
N SER A 16 -18.19 -27.94 31.59
CA SER A 16 -18.25 -27.12 30.40
C SER A 16 -17.24 -25.98 30.58
N LEU A 17 -15.98 -26.34 30.78
CA LEU A 17 -14.87 -25.48 30.40
C LEU A 17 -14.88 -25.52 28.87
N CYS A 18 -15.66 -24.62 28.25
CA CYS A 18 -15.46 -24.28 26.86
C CYS A 18 -14.07 -23.67 26.74
N ALA A 19 -13.05 -24.53 26.60
CA ALA A 19 -11.73 -24.10 26.16
C ALA A 19 -11.94 -23.50 24.76
N GLN A 20 -11.91 -22.18 24.67
CA GLN A 20 -11.95 -21.48 23.40
C GLN A 20 -10.82 -22.04 22.53
N LYS A 21 -11.18 -22.67 21.41
CA LYS A 21 -10.19 -23.18 20.47
C LYS A 21 -9.63 -21.96 19.75
N PHE A 22 -8.39 -21.59 20.05
CA PHE A 22 -7.71 -20.52 19.34
C PHE A 22 -6.97 -21.12 18.14
N ALA A 23 -7.15 -20.51 16.96
CA ALA A 23 -6.36 -20.81 15.78
C ALA A 23 -5.46 -19.61 15.47
N HIS A 24 -4.17 -19.86 15.29
CA HIS A 24 -3.23 -18.87 14.78
C HIS A 24 -2.96 -19.17 13.31
N PHE A 25 -3.10 -18.16 12.47
CA PHE A 25 -2.74 -18.25 11.07
C PHE A 25 -1.79 -17.12 10.72
N ASP A 26 -0.83 -17.42 9.85
CA ASP A 26 0.08 -16.42 9.32
C ASP A 26 -0.56 -15.73 8.12
N TYR A 27 -0.97 -14.49 8.34
CA TYR A 27 -1.56 -13.62 7.32
C TYR A 27 -0.65 -13.47 6.10
N GLY A 28 0.67 -13.39 6.30
CA GLY A 28 1.66 -13.24 5.23
C GLY A 28 1.73 -14.45 4.32
N THR A 29 1.76 -15.65 4.90
CA THR A 29 1.79 -16.92 4.16
C THR A 29 0.50 -17.13 3.34
N ILE A 30 -0.67 -16.82 3.92
CA ILE A 30 -1.96 -16.94 3.20
C ILE A 30 -2.04 -15.93 2.06
N MET A 31 -1.60 -14.69 2.27
CA MET A 31 -1.55 -13.68 1.20
C MET A 31 -0.65 -14.10 0.04
N GLN A 32 0.56 -14.58 0.32
CA GLN A 32 1.51 -15.00 -0.72
C GLN A 32 1.03 -16.21 -1.53
N ALA A 33 0.18 -17.06 -0.93
CA ALA A 33 -0.45 -18.18 -1.62
C ALA A 33 -1.59 -17.74 -2.57
N MET A 34 -2.15 -16.54 -2.40
CA MET A 34 -3.23 -16.05 -3.26
C MET A 34 -2.69 -15.53 -4.60
N PRO A 35 -3.23 -16.01 -5.74
CA PRO A 35 -2.86 -15.49 -7.07
C PRO A 35 -3.16 -13.98 -7.20
N GLU A 36 -4.28 -13.54 -6.63
CA GLU A 36 -4.73 -12.15 -6.63
C GLU A 36 -3.72 -11.22 -5.95
N PHE A 37 -3.07 -11.68 -4.87
CA PHE A 37 -2.01 -10.94 -4.18
C PHE A 37 -0.79 -10.76 -5.08
N LYS A 38 -0.34 -11.81 -5.75
CA LYS A 38 0.79 -11.73 -6.70
C LYS A 38 0.49 -10.77 -7.86
N THR A 39 -0.72 -10.85 -8.43
CA THR A 39 -1.15 -9.94 -9.51
C THR A 39 -1.17 -8.49 -9.04
N ALA A 40 -1.71 -8.24 -7.85
CA ALA A 40 -1.82 -6.90 -7.32
C ALA A 40 -0.44 -6.33 -6.91
N GLN A 41 0.44 -7.14 -6.33
CA GLN A 41 1.83 -6.80 -6.06
C GLN A 41 2.58 -6.41 -7.35
N ALA A 42 2.48 -7.24 -8.41
CA ALA A 42 3.09 -6.93 -9.70
C ALA A 42 2.54 -5.64 -10.32
N SER A 43 1.24 -5.38 -10.18
CA SER A 43 0.62 -4.13 -10.65
C SER A 43 1.13 -2.91 -9.87
N ILE A 44 1.35 -3.02 -8.56
CA ILE A 44 1.88 -1.93 -7.73
C ILE A 44 3.35 -1.68 -8.09
N GLU A 45 4.15 -2.73 -8.28
CA GLU A 45 5.54 -2.61 -8.72
C GLU A 45 5.67 -1.96 -10.10
N ALA A 46 4.81 -2.35 -11.04
CA ALA A 46 4.76 -1.73 -12.36
C ALA A 46 4.40 -0.23 -12.27
N LEU A 47 3.43 0.12 -11.42
CA LEU A 47 3.05 1.51 -11.18
C LEU A 47 4.20 2.34 -10.59
N GLY A 48 4.92 1.77 -9.61
CA GLY A 48 6.10 2.42 -9.03
C GLY A 48 7.20 2.68 -10.07
N LYS A 49 7.49 1.69 -10.92
CA LYS A 49 8.45 1.85 -12.03
C LYS A 49 8.00 2.90 -13.05
N GLN A 50 6.71 2.94 -13.36
CA GLN A 50 6.15 3.94 -14.27
C GLN A 50 6.35 5.36 -13.73
N TYR A 51 5.99 5.60 -12.47
CA TYR A 51 6.17 6.91 -11.84
C TYR A 51 7.64 7.29 -11.74
N GLN A 52 8.52 6.35 -11.42
CA GLN A 52 9.95 6.61 -11.41
C GLN A 52 10.46 7.03 -12.79
N SER A 53 10.07 6.31 -13.85
CA SER A 53 10.47 6.65 -15.22
C SER A 53 9.91 8.01 -15.67
N GLU A 54 8.71 8.37 -15.23
CA GLU A 54 8.10 9.68 -15.52
C GLU A 54 8.88 10.81 -14.87
N ILE A 55 9.21 10.68 -13.57
CA ILE A 55 10.02 11.67 -12.85
C ILE A 55 11.41 11.80 -13.48
N GLU A 56 12.08 10.69 -13.80
CA GLU A 56 13.39 10.70 -14.46
C GLU A 56 13.33 11.38 -15.84
N GLY A 57 12.26 11.14 -16.60
CA GLY A 57 12.00 11.79 -17.88
C GLY A 57 11.90 13.31 -17.75
N MET A 58 11.09 13.80 -16.80
CA MET A 58 10.94 15.23 -16.56
C MET A 58 12.22 15.90 -16.03
N GLN A 59 12.97 15.22 -15.15
CA GLN A 59 14.27 15.72 -14.69
C GLN A 59 15.24 15.88 -15.86
N LYS A 60 15.31 14.88 -16.74
CA LYS A 60 16.16 14.92 -17.93
C LYS A 60 15.73 16.02 -18.90
N GLU A 61 14.43 16.22 -19.09
CA GLU A 61 13.91 17.31 -19.92
C GLU A 61 14.29 18.67 -19.35
N LEU A 62 14.10 18.87 -18.04
CA LEU A 62 14.47 20.09 -17.33
C LEU A 62 15.96 20.37 -17.46
N GLN A 63 16.81 19.38 -17.23
CA GLN A 63 18.26 19.50 -17.39
C GLN A 63 18.63 19.88 -18.84
N THR A 64 18.04 19.18 -19.82
CA THR A 64 18.31 19.44 -21.24
C THR A 64 17.91 20.85 -21.64
N LYS A 65 16.75 21.34 -21.16
CA LYS A 65 16.32 22.73 -21.40
C LYS A 65 17.20 23.75 -20.68
N ALA A 66 17.60 23.49 -19.45
CA ALA A 66 18.47 24.38 -18.71
C ALA A 66 19.83 24.55 -19.41
N GLU A 67 20.44 23.44 -19.86
CA GLU A 67 21.69 23.46 -20.63
C GLU A 67 21.52 24.17 -21.99
N LYS A 68 20.36 23.99 -22.64
CA LYS A 68 20.04 24.68 -23.89
C LYS A 68 19.95 26.20 -23.66
N TYR A 69 19.17 26.64 -22.69
CA TYR A 69 19.00 28.06 -22.40
C TYR A 69 20.28 28.71 -21.92
N GLN A 70 21.11 28.00 -21.16
CA GLN A 70 22.45 28.48 -20.80
C GLN A 70 23.34 28.79 -22.02
N LYS A 71 23.18 28.03 -23.12
CA LYS A 71 23.94 28.26 -24.37
C LYS A 71 23.32 29.34 -25.26
N GLU A 72 21.99 29.46 -25.24
CA GLU A 72 21.24 30.44 -26.05
C GLU A 72 21.20 31.83 -25.42
N ASP A 73 21.27 31.92 -24.10
CA ASP A 73 21.26 33.17 -23.36
C ASP A 73 22.66 33.78 -23.32
N THR A 74 22.94 34.63 -24.31
CA THR A 74 24.15 35.44 -24.39
C THR A 74 23.85 36.89 -24.00
N ASP A 75 24.89 37.72 -23.90
CA ASP A 75 24.74 39.17 -23.66
C ASP A 75 23.88 39.86 -24.72
N ALA A 76 23.86 39.33 -25.95
CA ALA A 76 23.06 39.84 -27.06
C ALA A 76 21.59 39.39 -27.02
N THR A 77 21.23 38.42 -26.17
CA THR A 77 19.86 37.90 -26.10
C THR A 77 18.93 38.96 -25.47
N PRO A 78 17.74 39.22 -26.04
CA PRO A 78 16.79 40.16 -25.45
C PRO A 78 16.30 39.73 -24.05
N ALA A 79 16.07 40.70 -23.16
CA ALA A 79 15.69 40.42 -21.77
C ALA A 79 14.37 39.63 -21.64
N ASN A 80 13.38 39.92 -22.50
CA ASN A 80 12.10 39.20 -22.53
C ASN A 80 12.25 37.72 -22.95
N ILE A 81 13.26 37.39 -23.75
CA ILE A 81 13.54 36.01 -24.14
C ILE A 81 14.16 35.24 -22.98
N ARG A 82 15.15 35.84 -22.29
CA ARG A 82 15.75 35.27 -21.08
C ARG A 82 14.72 35.08 -19.97
N GLU A 83 13.83 36.05 -19.77
CA GLU A 83 12.75 35.94 -18.78
C GLU A 83 11.81 34.77 -19.10
N ARG A 84 11.42 34.60 -20.37
CA ARG A 84 10.60 33.46 -20.79
C ARG A 84 11.31 32.13 -20.58
N HIS A 85 12.61 32.04 -20.85
CA HIS A 85 13.41 30.84 -20.59
C HIS A 85 13.43 30.50 -19.09
N GLN A 86 13.60 31.50 -18.23
CA GLN A 86 13.57 31.33 -16.78
C GLN A 86 12.19 30.88 -16.28
N GLN A 87 11.11 31.52 -16.76
CA GLN A 87 9.74 31.13 -16.42
C GLN A 87 9.46 29.69 -16.84
N GLU A 88 9.88 29.28 -18.02
CA GLU A 88 9.67 27.91 -18.48
C GLU A 88 10.41 26.88 -17.61
N LEU A 89 11.67 27.15 -17.22
CA LEU A 89 12.41 26.28 -16.30
C LEU A 89 11.74 26.23 -14.92
N GLN A 90 11.20 27.35 -14.45
CA GLN A 90 10.47 27.42 -13.19
C GLN A 90 9.17 26.61 -13.23
N ASP A 91 8.40 26.73 -14.32
CA ASP A 91 7.18 25.95 -14.54
C ASP A 91 7.47 24.45 -14.60
N MET A 92 8.54 24.06 -15.30
CA MET A 92 8.97 22.66 -15.35
C MET A 92 9.36 22.13 -13.96
N TYR A 93 10.06 22.94 -13.16
CA TYR A 93 10.42 22.58 -11.80
C TYR A 93 9.19 22.41 -10.89
N GLN A 94 8.20 23.31 -11.01
CA GLN A 94 6.94 23.19 -10.28
C GLN A 94 6.17 21.93 -10.68
N ARG A 95 6.08 21.64 -11.99
CA ARG A 95 5.46 20.40 -12.49
C ARG A 95 6.17 19.16 -11.97
N LEU A 96 7.50 19.18 -11.90
CA LEU A 96 8.29 18.10 -11.32
C LEU A 96 7.93 17.86 -9.85
N GLN A 97 7.86 18.91 -9.02
CA GLN A 97 7.45 18.78 -7.63
C GLN A 97 6.02 18.27 -7.50
N GLN A 98 5.09 18.82 -8.27
CA GLN A 98 3.69 18.41 -8.25
C GLN A 98 3.54 16.94 -8.62
N ALA A 99 4.22 16.48 -9.68
CA ALA A 99 4.16 15.09 -10.08
C ALA A 99 4.74 14.15 -9.01
N GLN A 100 5.80 14.56 -8.30
CA GLN A 100 6.34 13.74 -7.20
C GLN A 100 5.31 13.57 -6.08
N GLN A 101 4.62 14.65 -5.70
CA GLN A 101 3.58 14.62 -4.68
C GLN A 101 2.37 13.80 -5.15
N ASP A 102 1.86 14.08 -6.34
CA ASP A 102 0.70 13.39 -6.92
C ASP A 102 0.97 11.90 -7.12
N ASN A 103 2.16 11.54 -7.61
CA ASN A 103 2.52 10.15 -7.85
C ASN A 103 2.66 9.39 -6.52
N SER A 104 3.16 10.04 -5.46
CA SER A 104 3.19 9.45 -4.12
C SER A 104 1.78 9.19 -3.59
N GLU A 105 0.89 10.18 -3.68
CA GLU A 105 -0.50 10.05 -3.23
C GLU A 105 -1.24 8.97 -4.03
N LYS A 106 -1.17 9.03 -5.36
CA LYS A 106 -1.80 8.03 -6.24
C LYS A 106 -1.25 6.64 -6.01
N PHE A 107 0.04 6.49 -5.75
CA PHE A 107 0.64 5.19 -5.43
C PHE A 107 0.05 4.61 -4.15
N GLN A 108 -0.08 5.41 -3.09
CA GLN A 108 -0.71 4.96 -1.84
C GLN A 108 -2.17 4.58 -2.04
N GLN A 109 -2.93 5.41 -2.76
CA GLN A 109 -4.34 5.15 -3.05
C GLN A 109 -4.52 3.86 -3.87
N GLU A 110 -3.73 3.66 -4.92
CA GLU A 110 -3.81 2.45 -5.75
C GLU A 110 -3.32 1.21 -4.99
N GLN A 111 -2.31 1.33 -4.14
CA GLN A 111 -1.89 0.25 -3.25
C GLN A 111 -3.05 -0.15 -2.32
N GLN A 112 -3.68 0.80 -1.65
CA GLN A 112 -4.80 0.52 -0.75
C GLN A 112 -5.97 -0.11 -1.51
N LYS A 113 -6.36 0.47 -2.64
CA LYS A 113 -7.47 0.00 -3.48
C LYS A 113 -7.27 -1.42 -3.99
N LYS A 114 -6.04 -1.79 -4.34
CA LYS A 114 -5.70 -3.14 -4.81
C LYS A 114 -5.56 -4.14 -3.66
N MET A 115 -5.08 -3.72 -2.49
CA MET A 115 -4.89 -4.61 -1.33
C MET A 115 -6.17 -4.84 -0.52
N GLN A 116 -7.04 -3.84 -0.41
CA GLN A 116 -8.27 -3.93 0.39
C GLN A 116 -9.17 -5.14 0.05
N PRO A 117 -9.49 -5.45 -1.22
CA PRO A 117 -10.32 -6.63 -1.53
C PRO A 117 -9.62 -7.95 -1.18
N ILE A 118 -8.30 -7.98 -1.29
CA ILE A 118 -7.48 -9.15 -0.95
C ILE A 118 -7.51 -9.38 0.55
N MET A 119 -7.36 -8.32 1.34
CA MET A 119 -7.49 -8.37 2.79
C MET A 119 -8.88 -8.85 3.22
N GLN A 120 -9.94 -8.34 2.59
CA GLN A 120 -11.31 -8.76 2.88
C GLN A 120 -11.52 -10.25 2.58
N LYS A 121 -10.93 -10.76 1.48
CA LYS A 121 -11.03 -12.16 1.11
C LYS A 121 -10.35 -13.08 2.13
N VAL A 122 -9.15 -12.69 2.61
CA VAL A 122 -8.47 -13.43 3.69
C VAL A 122 -9.33 -13.46 4.94
N MET A 123 -9.85 -12.30 5.37
CA MET A 123 -10.69 -12.20 6.56
C MET A 123 -11.96 -13.06 6.44
N ASN A 124 -12.60 -13.07 5.27
CA ASN A 124 -13.77 -13.92 5.03
C ASN A 124 -13.42 -15.40 5.11
N VAL A 125 -12.33 -15.84 4.47
CA VAL A 125 -11.89 -17.25 4.52
C VAL A 125 -11.55 -17.67 5.96
N VAL A 126 -10.83 -16.83 6.70
CA VAL A 126 -10.50 -17.06 8.11
C VAL A 126 -11.76 -17.18 8.96
N ASN A 127 -12.72 -16.28 8.78
CA ASN A 127 -13.98 -16.31 9.54
C ASN A 127 -14.79 -17.57 9.23
N THR A 128 -14.85 -17.99 7.96
CA THR A 128 -15.51 -19.24 7.58
C THR A 128 -14.82 -20.45 8.24
N VAL A 129 -13.50 -20.54 8.18
CA VAL A 129 -12.73 -21.64 8.81
C VAL A 129 -12.89 -21.61 10.34
N ALA A 130 -12.92 -20.43 10.95
CA ALA A 130 -13.15 -20.27 12.38
C ALA A 130 -14.54 -20.76 12.78
N GLN A 131 -15.58 -20.38 12.03
CA GLN A 131 -16.95 -20.82 12.27
C GLN A 131 -17.13 -22.33 12.06
N GLU A 132 -16.58 -22.90 10.99
CA GLU A 132 -16.66 -24.33 10.68
C GLU A 132 -15.90 -25.19 11.71
N GLY A 133 -14.76 -24.71 12.20
CA GLY A 133 -13.92 -25.42 13.18
C GLY A 133 -14.29 -25.17 14.65
N GLY A 134 -15.22 -24.25 14.91
CA GLY A 134 -15.57 -23.80 16.27
C GLY A 134 -14.40 -23.10 16.96
N TYR A 135 -13.56 -22.40 16.21
CA TYR A 135 -12.47 -21.57 16.72
C TYR A 135 -12.98 -20.16 17.09
N VAL A 136 -12.39 -19.56 18.12
CA VAL A 136 -12.67 -18.17 18.55
C VAL A 136 -11.52 -17.25 18.17
#